data_AF-A0A5K0YR56-F1
#
_entry.id   AF-A0A5K0YR56-F1
#
_cell.length_a   1.000
_cell.length_b   1.000
_cell.length_c   1.000
_cell.angle_alpha   90.00
_cell.angle_beta   90.00
_cell.angle_gamma   90.00
#
_symmetry.space_group_name_H-M   'P 1'
#
loop_
_entity.id
_entity.type
_entity.pdbx_description
1 polymer ?
#
loop_
_entity_poly.entity_id
_entity_poly.type
_entity_poly.pdbx_seq_one_letter_code
_entity_poly.pdbx_strand_id
1 'polypeptide(L)' 'MAPILSLLVPVLCLALTNLLVPSEARAFFVFGDSLVDNGNNNFLVTSARADSPPYGIDYPTHRPTGRFSNGLTIPDII' A
#
# COMPACT_ATOMS: atom_id res chain seq x y z
N MET A 1 23.97 44.70 -5.05
CA MET A 1 23.37 43.86 -3.97
C MET A 1 21.92 43.46 -4.27
N ALA A 2 21.09 44.29 -4.91
CA ALA A 2 19.73 43.96 -5.33
C ALA A 2 19.53 42.73 -6.26
N PRO A 3 20.41 42.42 -7.25
CA PRO A 3 20.14 41.34 -8.21
C PRO A 3 20.41 39.93 -7.66
N ILE A 4 21.23 39.81 -6.61
CA ILE A 4 21.52 38.53 -5.96
C ILE A 4 20.29 38.08 -5.15
N LEU A 5 19.63 39.03 -4.48
CA LEU A 5 18.43 38.75 -3.70
C LEU A 5 17.24 38.36 -4.59
N SER A 6 17.12 38.94 -5.79
CA SER A 6 16.06 38.59 -6.75
C SER A 6 16.22 37.21 -7.36
N LEU A 7 17.44 36.65 -7.40
CA LEU A 7 17.72 35.28 -7.85
C LEU A 7 17.54 34.25 -6.73
N LEU A 8 17.65 34.67 -5.47
CA LEU A 8 17.57 33.77 -4.33
C LEU A 8 16.14 33.26 -4.09
N VAL A 9 15.13 34.10 -4.31
CA VAL A 9 13.71 33.74 -4.18
C VAL A 9 13.28 32.64 -5.15
N PRO A 10 13.47 32.75 -6.49
CA PRO A 10 13.08 31.69 -7.42
C PRO A 10 13.87 30.40 -7.22
N VAL A 11 15.15 30.48 -6.84
CA VAL A 11 15.96 29.30 -6.50
C VAL A 11 15.43 28.60 -5.25
N LEU A 12 15.06 29.37 -4.22
CA LEU A 12 14.44 28.83 -3.02
C LEU A 12 13.07 28.19 -3.32
N CYS A 13 12.25 28.85 -4.14
CA CYS A 13 10.97 28.28 -4.60
C CYS A 13 11.18 26.95 -5.33
N LEU A 14 12.16 26.85 -6.23
CA LEU A 14 12.47 25.61 -6.95
C LEU A 14 13.01 24.51 -6.03
N ALA A 15 13.78 24.85 -5.00
CA ALA A 15 14.27 23.89 -4.03
C ALA A 15 13.13 23.35 -3.15
N LEU A 16 12.22 24.23 -2.73
CA LEU A 16 11.05 23.87 -1.93
C LEU A 16 10.05 23.02 -2.71
N THR A 17 9.84 23.27 -4.01
CA THR A 17 8.94 22.43 -4.82
C THR A 17 9.45 20.99 -4.90
N ASN A 18 10.74 20.78 -5.15
CA ASN A 18 11.34 19.43 -5.21
C ASN A 18 11.26 18.67 -3.88
N LEU A 19 11.33 19.39 -2.75
CA LEU A 19 11.22 18.79 -1.41
C LEU A 19 9.79 18.36 -1.07
N LEU A 20 8.80 18.99 -1.71
CA LEU A 20 7.38 18.78 -1.47
C LEU A 20 6.75 17.82 -2.49
N VAL A 21 7.49 17.38 -3.50
CA VAL A 21 7.02 16.31 -4.41
C VAL A 21 6.93 15.03 -3.58
N PRO A 22 5.73 14.50 -3.32
CA PRO A 22 5.60 13.20 -2.68
C PRO A 22 6.23 12.16 -3.60
N SER A 23 6.96 11.19 -3.04
CA SER A 23 7.34 10.00 -3.79
C SER A 23 6.06 9.38 -4.35
N GLU A 24 5.96 9.26 -5.67
CA GLU A 24 4.85 8.52 -6.28
C GLU A 24 4.86 7.10 -5.74
N ALA A 25 3.72 6.66 -5.18
CA ALA A 25 3.53 5.28 -4.80
C ALA A 25 3.62 4.43 -6.08
N ARG A 26 4.64 3.59 -6.19
CA ARG A 26 4.81 2.71 -7.34
C ARG A 26 3.87 1.52 -7.16
N ALA A 27 2.97 1.33 -8.11
CA ALA A 27 2.19 0.09 -8.19
C ALA A 27 3.13 -1.10 -8.44
N PHE A 28 2.89 -2.20 -7.74
CA PHE A 28 3.59 -3.46 -7.95
C PHE A 28 2.57 -4.57 -8.25
N PHE A 29 2.99 -5.52 -9.08
CA PHE A 29 2.21 -6.71 -9.35
C PHE A 29 2.67 -7.83 -8.43
N VAL A 30 1.72 -8.42 -7.72
CA VAL A 30 1.97 -9.47 -6.73
C VAL A 30 1.54 -10.80 -7.33
N PHE A 31 2.49 -11.73 -7.41
CA PHE A 31 2.25 -13.09 -7.88
C PHE A 31 2.63 -14.06 -6.76
N GLY A 32 1.81 -15.09 -6.55
CA GLY A 32 2.08 -16.10 -5.54
C GLY A 32 0.85 -16.96 -5.23
N ASP A 33 0.81 -17.44 -3.99
CA ASP A 33 -0.21 -18.34 -3.46
C ASP A 33 -0.99 -17.68 -2.32
N SER A 34 -1.50 -18.48 -1.38
CA SER A 34 -2.22 -18.03 -0.20
C SER A 34 -1.47 -16.99 0.64
N LEU A 35 -0.14 -16.96 0.63
CA LEU A 35 0.67 -16.01 1.40
C LEU A 35 0.53 -14.56 0.92
N VAL A 36 0.04 -14.37 -0.30
CA VAL A 36 -0.14 -13.06 -0.92
C VAL A 36 -1.56 -12.82 -1.44
N ASP A 37 -2.46 -13.80 -1.26
CA ASP A 37 -3.86 -13.65 -1.62
C ASP A 37 -4.59 -12.76 -0.61
N ASN A 38 -5.19 -11.68 -1.12
CA ASN A 38 -5.97 -10.71 -0.36
C ASN A 38 -7.49 -10.89 -0.55
N GLY A 39 -7.93 -11.99 -1.17
CA GLY A 39 -9.33 -12.33 -1.39
C GLY A 39 -9.69 -12.63 -2.85
N ASN A 40 -8.70 -12.75 -3.74
CA ASN A 40 -8.91 -13.08 -5.16
C ASN A 40 -9.65 -14.40 -5.31
N ASN A 41 -9.35 -15.39 -4.47
CA ASN A 41 -10.01 -16.70 -4.55
C ASN A 41 -11.51 -16.67 -4.24
N ASN A 42 -12.04 -15.61 -3.61
CA ASN A 42 -13.48 -15.48 -3.36
C ASN A 42 -14.28 -15.34 -4.67
N PHE A 43 -13.62 -15.01 -5.77
CA PHE A 43 -14.20 -14.86 -7.10
C PHE A 43 -13.99 -16.10 -8.01
N LEU A 44 -13.36 -17.16 -7.52
CA LEU A 44 -13.05 -18.37 -8.28
C LEU A 44 -13.83 -19.58 -7.78
N VAL A 45 -14.10 -20.56 -8.64
CA VAL A 45 -14.72 -21.85 -8.25
C VAL A 45 -13.66 -22.75 -7.60
N THR A 46 -13.31 -22.43 -6.36
CA THR A 46 -12.29 -23.13 -5.56
C THR A 46 -12.72 -23.23 -4.10
N SER A 47 -12.28 -24.28 -3.41
CA SER A 47 -12.41 -24.42 -1.96
C SER A 47 -11.31 -23.69 -1.19
N ALA A 48 -10.24 -23.27 -1.87
CA ALA A 48 -9.15 -22.52 -1.25
C ALA A 48 -9.58 -21.05 -1.08
N ARG A 49 -10.42 -20.78 -0.08
CA ARG A 49 -10.92 -19.43 0.24
C ARG A 49 -10.64 -19.09 1.70
N ALA A 50 -10.35 -17.81 1.94
CA ALA A 50 -10.20 -17.26 3.27
C ALA A 50 -11.39 -16.34 3.63
N ASP A 51 -12.59 -16.78 3.28
CA ASP A 51 -13.88 -16.13 3.53
C ASP A 51 -14.64 -16.71 4.73
N SER A 52 -14.00 -17.59 5.51
CA SER A 52 -14.54 -18.20 6.72
C SER A 52 -13.57 -18.14 7.91
N PRO A 53 -14.03 -18.35 9.16
CA PRO A 53 -13.12 -18.57 10.29
C PRO A 53 -12.13 -19.72 10.01
N PRO A 54 -10.90 -19.66 10.56
CA PRO A 54 -10.41 -18.71 11.56
C PRO A 54 -9.86 -17.39 10.99
N TYR A 55 -9.86 -17.19 9.68
CA TYR A 55 -9.22 -16.03 9.06
C TYR A 55 -9.83 -14.71 9.53
N GLY A 56 -8.96 -13.74 9.83
CA GLY A 56 -9.36 -12.43 10.33
C GLY A 56 -9.89 -12.42 11.78
N ILE A 57 -9.73 -13.49 12.57
CA ILE A 57 -10.23 -13.52 13.96
C ILE A 57 -9.55 -12.47 14.85
N ASP A 58 -8.29 -12.11 14.59
CA ASP A 58 -7.57 -11.08 15.36
C ASP A 58 -7.77 -9.65 14.81
N TYR A 59 -8.55 -9.47 13.73
CA TYR A 59 -8.93 -8.12 13.27
C TYR A 59 -9.95 -7.50 14.23
N PRO A 60 -10.01 -6.17 14.35
CA PRO A 60 -11.06 -5.50 15.13
C PRO A 60 -12.49 -5.89 14.71
N THR A 61 -12.70 -6.23 13.45
CA THR A 61 -13.99 -6.68 12.91
C THR A 61 -14.33 -8.13 13.25
N HIS A 62 -13.35 -8.95 13.64
CA HIS A 62 -13.48 -10.40 13.86
C HIS A 62 -14.16 -11.12 12.68
N ARG A 63 -13.96 -10.62 11.46
CA ARG A 63 -14.57 -11.13 10.22
C ARG A 63 -13.49 -11.58 9.25
N PRO A 64 -13.75 -12.63 8.45
CA PRO A 64 -12.86 -13.03 7.36
C PRO A 64 -12.56 -11.87 6.42
N THR A 65 -11.28 -11.70 6.08
CA THR A 65 -10.78 -10.58 5.28
C THR A 65 -10.45 -10.98 3.84
N GLY A 66 -10.52 -12.26 3.51
CA GLY A 66 -10.01 -12.81 2.25
C GLY A 66 -8.51 -13.14 2.28
N ARG A 67 -7.79 -12.80 3.35
CA ARG A 67 -6.39 -13.18 3.55
C ARG A 67 -6.30 -14.49 4.32
N PHE A 68 -5.38 -15.38 3.92
CA PHE A 68 -5.09 -16.62 4.66
C PHE A 68 -4.27 -16.34 5.94
N SER A 69 -4.71 -15.38 6.75
CA SER A 69 -4.04 -14.87 7.94
C SER A 69 -5.06 -14.24 8.90
N ASN A 70 -4.62 -13.99 10.13
CA ASN A 70 -5.33 -13.15 11.09
C ASN A 70 -4.89 -11.67 11.03
N GLY A 71 -3.95 -11.34 10.14
CA GLY A 71 -3.41 -10.00 9.96
C GLY A 71 -3.17 -9.66 8.48
N LEU A 72 -2.42 -8.58 8.28
CA LEU A 72 -1.94 -8.16 6.97
C LEU A 72 -0.92 -9.18 6.41
N THR A 73 -0.92 -9.33 5.09
CA THR A 73 0.09 -10.09 4.35
C THR A 73 1.27 -9.18 3.99
N ILE A 74 2.39 -9.76 3.55
CA ILE A 74 3.57 -8.96 3.15
C ILE A 74 3.23 -7.89 2.10
N PRO A 75 2.45 -8.17 1.04
CA PRO A 75 2.02 -7.15 0.08
C PRO A 75 1.24 -5.96 0.65
N ASP A 76 0.60 -6.11 1.82
CA ASP A 76 -0.16 -5.03 2.43
C ASP A 76 0.72 -4.03 3.18
N ILE A 77 1.97 -4.41 3.49
CA ILE A 77 2.89 -3.63 4.33
C ILE A 77 4.11 -3.08 3.57
N ILE A 78 4.30 -3.46 2.31
CA ILE A 78 5.44 -3.04 1.46
C ILE A 78 5.06 -1.97 0.44
#